data_AF-L8JDI3-F1
#
_entry.id   AF-L8JDI3-F1
#
_cell.length_a   1.000
_cell.length_b   1.000
_cell.length_c   1.000
_cell.angle_alpha   90.00
_cell.angle_beta   90.00
_cell.angle_gamma   90.00
#
_symmetry.space_group_name_H-M   'P 1'
#
loop_
_entity.id
_entity.type
_entity.pdbx_description
1 polymer ?
#
loop_
_entity_poly.entity_id
_entity_poly.type
_entity_poly.pdbx_seq_one_letter_code
_entity_poly.pdbx_strand_id
1 'polypeptide(L)' 'MITRDPKNELCRQLERAKDDLEFSLYIATDCARQGRATLTDNQYDEIKNNFDSVASVLNTIKNK' A
#
# COMPACT_ATOMS: atom_id res chain seq x y z
N MET A 1 30.72 -6.69 -3.84
CA MET A 1 29.73 -7.40 -3.02
C MET A 1 28.94 -6.34 -2.27
N ILE A 2 27.80 -5.90 -2.82
CA ILE A 2 26.98 -4.85 -2.17
C ILE A 2 26.29 -5.54 -0.99
N THR A 3 26.74 -5.27 0.22
CA THR A 3 26.09 -5.71 1.46
C THR A 3 24.66 -5.19 1.47
N ARG A 4 23.69 -6.08 1.29
CA ARG A 4 22.26 -5.77 1.44
C ARG A 4 22.02 -5.49 2.93
N ASP A 5 22.10 -4.23 3.32
CA ASP A 5 21.74 -3.80 4.67
C ASP A 5 20.24 -4.08 4.89
N PRO A 6 19.87 -4.96 5.85
CA PRO A 6 18.49 -5.30 6.13
C PRO A 6 17.63 -4.10 6.58
N LYS A 7 18.25 -3.01 7.07
CA LYS A 7 17.53 -1.77 7.38
C LYS A 7 17.16 -1.00 6.12
N ASN A 8 18.05 -1.00 5.12
CA ASN A 8 17.79 -0.36 3.83
C ASN A 8 16.65 -1.05 3.07
N GLU A 9 16.57 -2.38 3.16
CA GLU A 9 15.46 -3.15 2.58
C GLU A 9 14.13 -2.85 3.28
N LEU A 10 14.13 -2.73 4.61
CA LEU A 10 12.95 -2.33 5.38
C LEU A 10 12.45 -0.93 5.01
N CYS A 11 13.36 0.05 4.89
CA CYS A 11 13.01 1.40 4.47
C CYS A 11 12.36 1.40 3.08
N ARG A 12 12.88 0.63 2.12
CA ARG A 12 12.28 0.50 0.78
C ARG A 12 10.89 -0.13 0.82
N GLN A 13 10.69 -1.14 1.67
CA GLN A 13 9.38 -1.77 1.84
C GLN A 13 8.36 -0.80 2.45
N LEU A 14 8.80 0.04 3.39
CA LEU A 14 7.97 1.10 3.97
C LEU A 14 7.64 2.21 2.96
N GLU A 15 8.60 2.61 2.13
CA GLU A 15 8.37 3.57 1.04
C GLU A 15 7.33 3.02 0.05
N ARG A 16 7.46 1.76 -0.38
CA ARG A 16 6.46 1.12 -1.25
C ARG A 16 5.09 1.04 -0.58
N ALA A 17 5.02 0.64 0.69
CA ALA A 17 3.77 0.57 1.44
C ALA A 17 3.09 1.96 1.56
N LYS A 18 3.89 3.01 1.71
CA LYS A 18 3.39 4.39 1.70
C LYS A 18 2.79 4.74 0.32
N ASP A 19 3.48 4.44 -0.77
CA ASP A 19 3.00 4.71 -2.13
C ASP A 19 1.69 3.94 -2.42
N ASP A 20 1.59 2.68 -1.99
CA ASP A 20 0.38 1.85 -2.08
C ASP A 20 -0.83 2.50 -1.36
N LEU A 21 -0.60 3.12 -0.19
CA LEU A 21 -1.63 3.85 0.55
C LEU A 21 -2.03 5.16 -0.13
N GLU A 22 -1.06 5.93 -0.65
CA GLU A 22 -1.32 7.16 -1.39
C GLU A 22 -2.16 6.88 -2.64
N PHE A 23 -1.84 5.79 -3.36
CA PHE A 23 -2.63 5.35 -4.52
C PHE A 23 -4.04 4.91 -4.12
N SER A 24 -4.19 4.18 -3.01
CA SER A 24 -5.50 3.78 -2.50
C SER A 24 -6.39 4.98 -2.15
N LEU A 25 -5.81 6.03 -1.54
CA LEU A 25 -6.49 7.27 -1.26
C LEU A 25 -6.91 8.00 -2.55
N TYR A 26 -6.04 7.97 -3.57
CA TYR A 26 -6.35 8.53 -4.87
C TYR A 26 -7.58 7.83 -5.50
N ILE A 27 -7.61 6.50 -5.55
CA ILE A 27 -8.75 5.72 -6.09
C ILE A 27 -10.05 6.09 -5.37
N ALA A 28 -10.03 6.12 -4.03
CA ALA A 28 -11.21 6.44 -3.23
C ALA A 28 -11.71 7.88 -3.49
N THR A 29 -10.78 8.83 -3.58
CA THR A 29 -11.10 10.24 -3.83
C THR A 29 -11.62 10.46 -5.26
N ASP A 30 -11.02 9.80 -6.26
CA ASP A 30 -11.46 9.87 -7.65
C ASP A 30 -12.86 9.28 -7.84
N CYS A 31 -13.14 8.15 -7.18
CA CYS A 31 -14.50 7.58 -7.14
C CYS A 31 -15.52 8.60 -6.62
N ALA A 32 -15.22 9.25 -5.49
CA ALA A 32 -16.10 10.28 -4.92
C ALA A 32 -16.24 11.51 -5.84
N ARG A 33 -15.16 11.96 -6.48
CA ARG A 33 -15.16 13.09 -7.42
C ARG A 33 -16.01 12.84 -8.66
N GLN A 34 -16.06 11.60 -9.13
CA GLN A 34 -16.91 11.18 -10.24
C GLN A 34 -18.39 11.04 -9.83
N GLY A 35 -18.74 11.40 -8.59
CA GLY A 35 -20.11 11.27 -8.07
C GLY A 35 -20.53 9.82 -7.82
N ARG A 36 -19.56 8.88 -7.80
CA ARG A 36 -19.85 7.47 -7.53
C ARG A 36 -19.84 7.25 -6.01
N ALA A 37 -20.98 6.78 -5.49
CA ALA A 37 -21.16 6.49 -4.07
C ALA A 37 -20.45 5.19 -3.63
N THR A 38 -20.07 4.34 -4.58
CA THR A 38 -19.48 3.01 -4.35
C THR A 38 -18.31 2.77 -5.29
N LEU A 39 -17.24 2.19 -4.76
CA LEU A 39 -16.14 1.66 -5.56
C LEU A 39 -16.63 0.54 -6.47
N THR A 40 -16.03 0.41 -7.65
CA THR A 40 -16.19 -0.81 -8.44
C THR A 40 -15.40 -1.95 -7.78
N ASP A 41 -15.77 -3.19 -8.11
CA ASP A 41 -15.07 -4.37 -7.60
C ASP A 41 -13.56 -4.29 -7.86
N ASN A 42 -13.16 -3.89 -9.07
CA ASN A 42 -11.74 -3.72 -9.41
C ASN A 42 -11.04 -2.67 -8.53
N GLN A 43 -11.69 -1.52 -8.30
CA GLN A 43 -11.11 -0.46 -7.45
C GLN A 43 -11.01 -0.91 -5.99
N TYR A 44 -12.00 -1.67 -5.52
CA TYR A 44 -11.98 -2.25 -4.20
C TYR A 44 -10.87 -3.29 -4.05
N ASP A 45 -10.71 -4.18 -5.03
CA ASP A 45 -9.66 -5.21 -5.02
C ASP A 45 -8.26 -4.60 -5.06
N GLU A 46 -8.04 -3.54 -5.86
CA GLU A 46 -6.79 -2.79 -5.86
C GLU A 46 -6.47 -2.20 -4.48
N ILE A 47 -7.44 -1.51 -3.86
CA ILE A 47 -7.28 -0.96 -2.51
C ILE A 47 -6.99 -2.09 -1.52
N LYS A 48 -7.74 -3.18 -1.55
CA LYS A 48 -7.55 -4.32 -0.65
C LYS A 48 -6.15 -4.90 -0.77
N ASN A 49 -5.66 -5.12 -2.00
CA ASN A 49 -4.31 -5.64 -2.23
C ASN A 49 -3.22 -4.71 -1.69
N ASN A 50 -3.41 -3.40 -1.83
CA ASN A 50 -2.50 -2.39 -1.27
C ASN A 50 -2.48 -2.43 0.26
N PHE A 51 -3.65 -2.55 0.91
CA PHE A 51 -3.73 -2.72 2.36
C PHE A 51 -3.11 -4.03 2.85
N ASP A 52 -3.31 -5.13 2.12
CA ASP A 52 -2.71 -6.43 2.43
C ASP A 52 -1.16 -6.36 2.31
N SER A 53 -0.64 -5.65 1.30
CA SER A 53 0.79 -5.36 1.12
C SER A 53 1.38 -4.61 2.33
N VAL A 54 0.73 -3.51 2.74
CA VAL A 54 1.13 -2.70 3.89
C VAL A 54 1.10 -3.52 5.18
N ALA A 55 0.03 -4.28 5.41
CA ALA A 55 -0.13 -5.13 6.59
C ALA A 55 1.00 -6.17 6.69
N SER A 56 1.42 -6.74 5.56
CA SER A 56 2.54 -7.68 5.49
C SER A 56 3.87 -7.04 5.93
N VAL A 57 4.17 -5.83 5.46
CA VAL A 57 5.37 -5.08 5.84
C VAL A 57 5.34 -4.74 7.34
N LEU A 58 4.21 -4.24 7.86
CA LEU A 58 4.06 -3.92 9.27
C LEU A 58 4.19 -5.16 10.17
N ASN A 59 3.63 -6.30 9.76
CA ASN A 59 3.80 -7.58 10.47
C ASN A 59 5.27 -8.04 10.47
N THR A 60 5.99 -7.83 9.37
CA THR A 60 7.43 -8.12 9.30
C THR A 60 8.22 -7.25 10.27
N ILE A 61 7.85 -5.98 10.44
CA ILE A 61 8.47 -5.07 11.43
C ILE A 61 8.15 -5.51 12.85
N LYS A 62 6.89 -5.83 13.14
CA LYS A 62 6.44 -6.22 14.48
C LYS A 62 7.10 -7.51 14.98
N ASN A 63 7.36 -8.45 14.07
CA ASN A 63 7.92 -9.76 14.41
C ASN A 63 9.46 -9.82 14.30
N LYS A 64 10.13 -8.68 14.08
CA LYS A 64 11.60 -8.54 14.15
C LYS A 64 12.04 -8.08 15.51
#